data_AF-A0A967ALK5-F1
#
_entry.id   AF-A0A967ALK5-F1
#
_cell.length_a   1.000
_cell.length_b   1.000
_cell.length_c   1.000
_cell.angle_alpha   90.00
_cell.angle_beta   90.00
_cell.angle_gamma   90.00
#
_symmetry.space_group_name_H-M   'P 1'
#
loop_
_entity.id
_entity.type
_entity.pdbx_description
1 polymer ?
#
loop_
_entity_poly.entity_id
_entity_poly.type
_entity_poly.pdbx_seq_one_letter_code
_entity_poly.pdbx_strand_id
1 'polypeptide(L)'
;MQRTLAVSTILLVLMPWAAIAQQVDMAAIQKWSNVKVVRYKVDARFDAWTQVASGKGGESAEGKVTDSYALEFDWDAKGRKLAGSVSIKNGKSLVAETRDKGECAKPVLKGEYEHFEATEAKIANRDLLELKGTRSYPAAQIANECPASKALNAVAADYKAVTESIAVPDPKMMSLAGMGHTGNPKVTFSPDKQSFIMKMDNGWTVVYTPTVVK
;
A
#
# COMPACT_ATOMS: atom_id res chain seq x y z
N MET A 1 68.26 45.77 6.88
CA MET A 1 67.39 44.72 6.30
C MET A 1 66.61 44.07 7.44
N GLN A 2 65.35 44.47 7.63
CA GLN A 2 64.47 43.98 8.70
C GLN A 2 63.89 42.61 8.34
N ARG A 3 63.92 41.68 9.29
CA ARG A 3 63.25 40.37 9.23
C ARG A 3 61.92 40.46 9.98
N THR A 4 60.81 40.30 9.28
CA THR A 4 59.46 40.18 9.84
C THR A 4 59.10 38.71 10.02
N LEU A 5 58.78 38.31 11.26
CA LEU A 5 58.22 37.00 11.60
C LEU A 5 56.70 37.11 11.61
N ALA A 6 56.01 36.32 10.78
CA ALA A 6 54.56 36.20 10.77
C ALA A 6 54.13 35.07 11.72
N VAL A 7 53.37 35.41 12.76
CA VAL A 7 52.75 34.45 13.69
C VAL A 7 51.39 34.06 13.11
N SER A 8 51.27 32.79 12.69
CA SER A 8 50.02 32.23 12.16
C SER A 8 49.21 31.63 13.32
N THR A 9 48.01 32.16 13.54
CA THR A 9 47.10 31.71 14.62
C THR A 9 46.11 30.70 14.03
N ILE A 10 46.18 29.44 14.46
CA ILE A 10 45.28 28.37 14.01
C ILE A 10 43.99 28.43 14.84
N LEU A 11 42.87 28.76 14.18
CA LEU A 11 41.53 28.77 14.75
C LEU A 11 40.93 27.34 14.66
N LEU A 12 40.83 26.65 15.80
CA LEU A 12 40.16 25.35 15.91
C LEU A 12 38.63 25.55 15.92
N VAL A 13 38.00 25.31 14.77
CA VAL A 13 36.53 25.26 14.65
C VAL A 13 36.05 23.92 15.20
N LEU A 14 35.49 23.94 16.41
CA LEU A 14 34.72 22.82 16.97
C LEU A 14 33.43 22.66 16.15
N MET A 15 33.44 21.78 15.14
CA MET A 15 32.20 21.36 14.51
C MET A 15 31.42 20.49 15.51
N PRO A 16 30.17 20.83 15.85
CA PRO A 16 29.31 19.91 16.59
C PRO A 16 29.06 18.72 15.67
N TRP A 17 29.69 17.58 16.00
CA TRP A 17 29.20 16.29 15.53
C TRP A 17 27.78 16.17 16.07
N ALA A 18 26.81 16.49 15.22
CA ALA A 18 25.47 15.97 15.38
C ALA A 18 25.63 14.45 15.32
N ALA A 19 25.72 13.83 16.49
CA ALA A 19 25.42 12.43 16.65
C ALA A 19 23.97 12.27 16.18
N ILE A 20 23.78 12.04 14.87
CA ILE A 20 22.56 11.45 14.35
C ILE A 20 22.61 10.03 14.89
N ALA A 21 22.22 9.88 16.15
CA ALA A 21 22.00 8.60 16.75
C ALA A 21 20.84 7.99 15.96
N GLN A 22 21.18 7.15 14.98
CA GLN A 22 20.29 6.18 14.35
C GLN A 22 19.91 5.15 15.43
N GLN A 23 19.27 5.63 16.50
CA GLN A 23 19.02 4.86 17.69
C GLN A 23 17.68 4.16 17.55
N VAL A 24 17.77 2.85 17.72
CA VAL A 24 16.62 1.98 17.94
C VAL A 24 15.90 2.44 19.20
N ASP A 25 14.58 2.59 19.13
CA ASP A 25 13.76 3.02 20.27
C ASP A 25 13.57 1.84 21.24
N MET A 26 14.35 1.85 22.33
CA MET A 26 14.29 0.82 23.37
C MET A 26 12.94 0.77 24.09
N ALA A 27 12.25 1.90 24.23
CA ALA A 27 10.92 1.94 24.86
C ALA A 27 9.89 1.24 23.96
N ALA A 28 9.97 1.46 22.64
CA ALA A 28 9.17 0.72 21.68
C ALA A 28 9.48 -0.79 21.70
N ILE A 29 10.75 -1.20 21.79
CA ILE A 29 11.12 -2.62 21.96
C ILE A 29 10.42 -3.20 23.19
N GLN A 30 10.53 -2.54 24.34
CA GLN A 30 9.97 -3.05 25.58
C GLN A 30 8.43 -3.12 25.53
N LYS A 31 7.79 -2.10 24.96
CA LYS A 31 6.33 -2.07 24.75
C LYS A 31 5.86 -3.24 23.90
N TRP A 32 6.45 -3.42 22.71
CA TRP A 32 5.99 -4.40 21.73
C TRP A 32 6.46 -5.83 22.02
N SER A 33 7.53 -6.01 22.81
CA SER A 33 8.01 -7.36 23.18
C SER A 33 7.13 -8.07 24.19
N ASN A 34 6.40 -7.32 25.02
CA ASN A 34 5.56 -7.89 26.08
C ASN A 34 4.08 -7.99 25.70
N VAL A 35 3.70 -7.45 24.54
CA VAL A 35 2.31 -7.45 24.09
C VAL A 35 1.87 -8.87 23.73
N LYS A 36 0.68 -9.26 24.18
CA LYS A 36 0.05 -10.53 23.77
C LYS A 36 -0.82 -10.32 22.53
N VAL A 37 -1.66 -9.28 22.57
CA VAL A 37 -2.60 -8.97 21.50
C VAL A 37 -2.42 -7.53 21.03
N VAL A 38 -2.33 -7.35 19.71
CA VAL A 38 -2.24 -6.04 19.05
C VAL A 38 -3.48 -5.85 18.21
N ARG A 39 -4.16 -4.72 18.37
CA ARG A 39 -5.21 -4.30 17.46
C ARG A 39 -4.61 -3.53 16.31
N TYR A 40 -4.81 -4.02 15.09
CA TYR A 40 -4.47 -3.32 13.88
C TYR A 40 -5.70 -2.61 13.33
N LYS A 41 -5.54 -1.32 13.05
CA LYS A 41 -6.37 -0.61 12.08
C LYS A 41 -5.58 -0.53 10.79
N VAL A 42 -6.20 -0.97 9.70
CA VAL A 42 -5.58 -1.01 8.39
C VAL A 42 -6.37 -0.15 7.44
N ASP A 43 -5.71 0.79 6.79
CA ASP A 43 -6.28 1.59 5.70
C ASP A 43 -5.51 1.28 4.42
N ALA A 44 -6.19 0.66 3.45
CA ALA A 44 -5.62 0.35 2.15
C ALA A 44 -6.20 1.29 1.09
N ARG A 45 -5.33 1.82 0.23
CA ARG A 45 -5.71 2.65 -0.92
C ARG A 45 -5.04 2.17 -2.18
N PHE A 46 -5.82 1.94 -3.22
CA PHE A 46 -5.34 1.68 -4.56
C PHE A 46 -5.33 2.99 -5.34
N ASP A 47 -4.27 3.25 -6.09
CA ASP A 47 -4.21 4.37 -7.03
C ASP A 47 -3.27 4.05 -8.21
N ALA A 48 -3.80 3.39 -9.23
CA ALA A 48 -3.02 2.98 -10.39
C ALA A 48 -3.85 2.87 -11.65
N TRP A 49 -3.16 2.77 -12.79
CA TRP A 49 -3.77 2.31 -14.03
C TRP A 49 -3.99 0.79 -13.95
N THR A 50 -5.20 0.34 -14.25
CA THR A 50 -5.53 -1.09 -14.24
C THR A 50 -6.59 -1.40 -15.30
N GLN A 51 -6.79 -2.69 -15.56
CA GLN A 51 -7.82 -3.13 -16.49
C GLN A 51 -9.22 -2.90 -15.91
N VAL A 52 -10.06 -2.17 -16.66
CA VAL A 52 -11.44 -1.82 -16.29
C VAL A 52 -12.50 -2.43 -17.21
N ALA A 53 -12.09 -3.04 -18.33
CA ALA A 53 -12.92 -3.93 -19.14
C ALA A 53 -12.05 -4.91 -19.95
N SER A 54 -12.60 -6.07 -20.30
CA SER A 54 -11.93 -7.08 -21.13
C SER A 54 -12.92 -7.73 -22.10
N GLY A 55 -12.61 -7.74 -23.40
CA GLY A 55 -13.32 -8.52 -24.40
C GLY A 55 -12.80 -9.95 -24.50
N LYS A 56 -13.49 -10.79 -25.29
CA LYS A 56 -13.15 -12.21 -25.50
C LYS A 56 -12.05 -12.41 -26.55
N GLY A 57 -11.79 -11.42 -27.40
CA GLY A 57 -10.78 -11.41 -28.45
C GLY A 57 -9.43 -10.82 -28.03
N GLY A 58 -9.22 -10.61 -26.72
CA GLY A 58 -8.00 -9.99 -26.19
C GLY A 58 -8.06 -8.46 -26.10
N GLU A 59 -9.22 -7.87 -26.38
CA GLU A 59 -9.48 -6.45 -26.18
C GLU A 59 -9.43 -6.12 -24.68
N SER A 60 -8.80 -5.00 -24.33
CA SER A 60 -8.69 -4.58 -22.93
C SER A 60 -8.71 -3.06 -22.82
N ALA A 61 -9.59 -2.52 -21.98
CA ALA A 61 -9.53 -1.11 -21.61
C ALA A 61 -8.81 -0.95 -20.27
N GLU A 62 -7.95 0.06 -20.19
CA GLU A 62 -7.35 0.48 -18.93
C GLU A 62 -8.04 1.74 -18.40
N GLY A 63 -8.05 1.90 -17.09
CA GLY A 63 -8.51 3.11 -16.44
C GLY A 63 -7.63 3.49 -15.27
N LYS A 64 -7.54 4.79 -14.98
CA LYS A 64 -6.93 5.32 -13.76
C LYS A 64 -7.95 5.16 -12.64
N VAL A 65 -7.69 4.21 -11.77
CA VAL A 65 -8.62 3.78 -10.72
C VAL A 65 -8.09 4.18 -9.36
N THR A 66 -8.99 4.69 -8.52
CA THR A 66 -8.81 4.73 -7.07
C THR A 66 -9.79 3.79 -6.39
N ASP A 67 -9.33 3.09 -5.36
CA ASP A 67 -10.15 2.20 -4.53
C ASP A 67 -9.62 2.19 -3.09
N SER A 68 -10.42 1.73 -2.13
CA SER A 68 -10.00 1.61 -0.75
C SER A 68 -10.78 0.55 0.03
N TYR A 69 -10.13 -0.02 1.02
CA TYR A 69 -10.80 -0.78 2.07
C TYR A 69 -10.12 -0.51 3.41
N ALA A 70 -10.87 -0.69 4.49
CA ALA A 70 -10.37 -0.61 5.85
C ALA A 70 -10.63 -1.93 6.57
N LEU A 71 -9.64 -2.37 7.36
CA LEU A 71 -9.75 -3.55 8.21
C LEU A 71 -9.51 -3.16 9.67
N GLU A 72 -10.20 -3.83 10.58
CA GLU A 72 -9.87 -3.80 12.01
C GLU A 72 -9.84 -5.24 12.54
N PHE A 73 -8.72 -5.62 13.15
CA PHE A 73 -8.57 -6.96 13.72
C PHE A 73 -7.58 -7.00 14.89
N ASP A 74 -7.78 -8.00 15.75
CA ASP A 74 -6.86 -8.31 16.85
C ASP A 74 -5.89 -9.41 16.41
N TRP A 75 -4.62 -9.24 16.76
CA TRP A 75 -3.50 -10.08 16.37
C TRP A 75 -2.79 -10.64 17.60
N ASP A 76 -2.76 -11.96 17.75
CA ASP A 76 -1.91 -12.63 18.74
C ASP A 76 -0.45 -12.51 18.30
N ALA A 77 0.30 -11.61 18.93
CA ALA A 77 1.68 -11.31 18.57
C ALA A 77 2.63 -12.49 18.82
N LYS A 78 2.32 -13.37 19.79
CA LYS A 78 3.13 -14.56 20.08
C LYS A 78 2.74 -15.73 19.20
N GLY A 79 1.44 -15.95 19.02
CA GLY A 79 0.89 -17.03 18.21
C GLY A 79 0.92 -16.74 16.71
N ARG A 80 1.15 -15.48 16.30
CA ARG A 80 1.16 -15.00 14.91
C ARG A 80 -0.11 -15.43 14.16
N LYS A 81 -1.26 -15.05 14.71
CA LYS A 81 -2.59 -15.43 14.20
C LYS A 81 -3.64 -14.38 14.59
N LEU A 82 -4.78 -14.40 13.90
CA LEU A 82 -5.95 -13.61 14.30
C LEU A 82 -6.45 -14.05 15.68
N ALA A 83 -6.77 -13.06 16.50
CA ALA A 83 -7.33 -13.20 17.84
C ALA A 83 -8.79 -12.70 17.87
N GLY A 84 -9.61 -13.15 16.92
CA GLY A 84 -11.01 -12.75 16.79
C GLY A 84 -11.46 -12.62 15.34
N SER A 85 -12.60 -11.98 15.14
CA SER A 85 -13.12 -11.61 13.82
C SER A 85 -12.39 -10.40 13.23
N VAL A 86 -12.38 -10.30 11.90
CA VAL A 86 -11.93 -9.13 11.17
C VAL A 86 -13.14 -8.29 10.77
N SER A 87 -13.14 -7.01 11.10
CA SER A 87 -14.09 -6.05 10.54
C SER A 87 -13.58 -5.55 9.20
N ILE A 88 -14.44 -5.55 8.18
CA ILE A 88 -14.12 -5.09 6.82
C ILE A 88 -15.05 -3.95 6.45
N LYS A 89 -14.50 -2.86 5.90
CA LYS A 89 -15.27 -1.75 5.34
C LYS A 89 -14.70 -1.38 3.98
N ASN A 90 -15.45 -1.62 2.92
CA ASN A 90 -15.06 -1.23 1.57
C ASN A 90 -15.41 0.25 1.30
N GLY A 91 -14.55 0.92 0.55
CA GLY A 91 -14.86 2.14 -0.16
C GLY A 91 -15.46 1.83 -1.52
N LYS A 92 -15.84 2.88 -2.26
CA LYS A 92 -16.27 2.75 -3.65
C LYS A 92 -15.10 3.05 -4.57
N SER A 93 -14.92 2.20 -5.57
CA SER A 93 -13.97 2.44 -6.64
C SER A 93 -14.41 3.62 -7.53
N LEU A 94 -13.44 4.39 -8.02
CA LEU A 94 -13.65 5.47 -8.97
C LEU A 94 -12.73 5.31 -10.17
N VAL A 95 -13.27 5.53 -11.38
CA VAL A 95 -12.50 5.55 -12.63
C VAL A 95 -12.46 6.99 -13.14
N ALA A 96 -11.31 7.66 -13.02
CA ALA A 96 -11.19 9.07 -13.42
C ALA A 96 -10.96 9.22 -14.93
N GLU A 97 -10.14 8.34 -15.48
CA GLU A 97 -9.75 8.36 -16.89
C GLU A 97 -9.75 6.94 -17.45
N THR A 98 -10.00 6.82 -18.75
CA THR A 98 -9.87 5.56 -19.48
C THR A 98 -8.97 5.75 -20.69
N ARG A 99 -8.22 4.71 -21.03
CA ARG A 99 -7.40 4.65 -22.23
C ARG A 99 -7.47 3.25 -22.83
N ASP A 100 -7.15 3.19 -24.10
CA ASP A 100 -6.93 1.95 -24.83
C ASP A 100 -5.48 1.96 -25.35
N LYS A 101 -5.01 0.85 -25.92
CA LYS A 101 -3.62 0.72 -26.38
C LYS A 101 -3.38 1.57 -27.63
N GLY A 102 -2.49 2.56 -27.54
CA GLY A 102 -2.07 3.38 -28.70
C GLY A 102 -3.11 4.42 -29.11
N GLU A 103 -3.32 4.60 -30.42
CA GLU A 103 -4.21 5.64 -31.00
C GLU A 103 -5.68 5.19 -31.18
N CYS A 104 -6.11 4.21 -30.38
CA CYS A 104 -7.48 3.70 -30.39
C CYS A 104 -8.53 4.75 -30.01
N ALA A 105 -9.78 4.46 -30.36
CA ALA A 105 -10.92 5.15 -29.77
C ALA A 105 -10.96 4.92 -28.25
N LYS A 106 -11.28 5.97 -27.48
CA LYS A 106 -11.37 5.89 -26.02
C LYS A 106 -12.51 4.95 -25.62
N PRO A 107 -12.30 4.03 -24.67
CA PRO A 107 -13.33 3.08 -24.27
C PRO A 107 -14.40 3.76 -23.41
N VAL A 108 -15.64 3.29 -23.56
CA VAL A 108 -16.81 3.81 -22.85
C VAL A 108 -17.32 2.74 -21.89
N LEU A 109 -17.26 3.02 -20.59
CA LEU A 109 -17.84 2.16 -19.56
C LEU A 109 -19.33 2.47 -19.39
N LYS A 110 -20.16 1.44 -19.29
CA LYS A 110 -21.62 1.51 -19.11
C LYS A 110 -21.99 0.99 -17.73
N GLY A 111 -21.56 1.70 -16.70
CA GLY A 111 -21.81 1.37 -15.31
C GLY A 111 -20.60 1.63 -14.42
N GLU A 112 -20.72 1.23 -13.16
CA GLU A 112 -19.64 1.35 -12.18
C GLU A 112 -18.67 0.18 -12.29
N TYR A 113 -17.38 0.49 -12.17
CA TYR A 113 -16.32 -0.49 -11.98
C TYR A 113 -16.03 -0.62 -10.48
N GLU A 114 -15.86 -1.84 -10.00
CA GLU A 114 -15.44 -2.12 -8.62
C GLU A 114 -14.13 -2.91 -8.67
N HIS A 115 -13.03 -2.31 -8.20
CA HIS A 115 -11.70 -2.88 -8.28
C HIS A 115 -11.52 -4.06 -7.31
N PHE A 116 -11.90 -3.88 -6.05
CA PHE A 116 -11.87 -4.95 -5.06
C PHE A 116 -12.87 -4.72 -3.92
N GLU A 117 -13.93 -5.52 -3.91
CA GLU A 117 -14.86 -5.57 -2.78
C GLU A 117 -14.50 -6.77 -1.89
N ALA A 118 -13.84 -6.50 -0.76
CA ALA A 118 -13.46 -7.53 0.20
C ALA A 118 -14.69 -8.05 0.97
N THR A 119 -14.79 -9.37 1.12
CA THR A 119 -15.93 -10.06 1.77
C THR A 119 -15.50 -10.97 2.91
N GLU A 120 -14.28 -11.50 2.85
CA GLU A 120 -13.72 -12.39 3.86
C GLU A 120 -12.24 -12.06 4.07
N ALA A 121 -11.78 -12.16 5.32
CA ALA A 121 -10.38 -12.05 5.67
C ALA A 121 -9.99 -13.23 6.57
N LYS A 122 -8.91 -13.93 6.22
CA LYS A 122 -8.40 -15.07 6.98
C LYS A 122 -6.89 -15.14 6.92
N ILE A 123 -6.28 -15.88 7.85
CA ILE A 123 -4.84 -16.15 7.80
C ILE A 123 -4.57 -17.31 6.85
N ALA A 124 -3.71 -17.05 5.86
CA ALA A 124 -3.26 -18.04 4.91
C ALA A 124 -2.07 -18.82 5.46
N ASN A 125 -1.02 -18.11 5.87
CA ASN A 125 0.16 -18.67 6.50
C ASN A 125 0.87 -17.62 7.37
N ARG A 126 1.22 -17.99 8.61
CA ARG A 126 1.94 -17.14 9.58
C ARG A 126 1.42 -15.70 9.64
N ASP A 127 1.98 -14.80 8.84
CA ASP A 127 1.73 -13.35 8.86
C ASP A 127 0.97 -12.83 7.65
N LEU A 128 0.50 -13.72 6.76
CA LEU A 128 -0.22 -13.33 5.56
C LEU A 128 -1.73 -13.38 5.82
N LEU A 129 -2.35 -12.21 5.69
CA LEU A 129 -3.79 -12.07 5.68
C LEU A 129 -4.27 -12.18 4.22
N GLU A 130 -5.01 -13.23 3.92
CA GLU A 130 -5.73 -13.40 2.65
C GLU A 130 -7.08 -12.71 2.75
N LEU A 131 -7.33 -11.80 1.81
CA LEU A 131 -8.61 -11.15 1.60
C LEU A 131 -9.27 -11.78 0.38
N LYS A 132 -10.42 -12.42 0.56
CA LYS A 132 -11.26 -12.82 -0.57
C LYS A 132 -12.26 -11.73 -0.87
N GLY A 133 -12.48 -11.49 -2.14
CA GLY A 133 -13.40 -10.48 -2.60
C GLY A 133 -13.84 -10.72 -4.03
N THR A 134 -14.49 -9.71 -4.58
CA THR A 134 -14.90 -9.68 -5.97
C THR A 134 -14.37 -8.45 -6.67
N ARG A 135 -14.14 -8.58 -7.97
CA ARG A 135 -13.88 -7.47 -8.89
C ARG A 135 -14.98 -7.46 -9.92
N SER A 136 -15.63 -6.32 -10.09
CA SER A 136 -16.79 -6.17 -10.98
C SER A 136 -16.44 -5.25 -12.13
N TYR A 137 -16.68 -5.74 -13.34
CA TYR A 137 -16.45 -5.03 -14.59
C TYR A 137 -17.80 -4.65 -15.19
N PRO A 138 -18.06 -3.35 -15.45
CA PRO A 138 -19.30 -2.96 -16.11
C PRO A 138 -19.29 -3.42 -17.56
N ALA A 139 -20.46 -3.44 -18.18
CA ALA A 139 -20.52 -3.52 -19.64
C ALA A 139 -19.75 -2.34 -20.23
N ALA A 140 -19.15 -2.52 -21.40
CA ALA A 140 -18.30 -1.49 -22.01
C ALA A 140 -18.38 -1.50 -23.53
N GLN A 141 -17.78 -0.48 -24.13
CA GLN A 141 -17.49 -0.38 -25.55
C GLN A 141 -15.99 -0.12 -25.70
N ILE A 142 -15.27 -1.04 -26.32
CA ILE A 142 -13.79 -0.99 -26.44
C ILE A 142 -13.36 -1.29 -27.88
N ALA A 143 -12.22 -0.77 -28.33
CA ALA A 143 -11.76 -1.02 -29.69
C ALA A 143 -11.22 -2.45 -29.81
N ASN A 144 -11.50 -3.13 -30.92
CA ASN A 144 -11.01 -4.51 -31.14
C ASN A 144 -9.64 -4.59 -31.79
N GLU A 145 -9.36 -3.69 -32.73
CA GLU A 145 -8.23 -3.86 -33.64
C GLU A 145 -7.57 -2.50 -33.92
N CYS A 146 -6.61 -2.07 -33.11
CA CYS A 146 -5.88 -0.84 -33.41
C CYS A 146 -4.49 -1.11 -34.01
N PRO A 147 -4.04 -0.27 -34.97
CA PRO A 147 -4.72 0.90 -35.53
C PRO A 147 -5.69 0.58 -36.70
N ALA A 148 -5.85 -0.70 -37.07
CA ALA A 148 -6.61 -1.13 -38.26
C ALA A 148 -8.08 -0.67 -38.27
N SER A 149 -8.69 -0.54 -37.09
CA SER A 149 -10.07 -0.16 -36.85
C SER A 149 -10.19 0.61 -35.54
N LYS A 150 -10.93 1.72 -35.57
CA LYS A 150 -11.31 2.47 -34.36
C LYS A 150 -12.74 2.12 -33.90
N ALA A 151 -13.34 1.09 -34.50
CA ALA A 151 -14.70 0.68 -34.16
C ALA A 151 -14.76 0.12 -32.73
N LEU A 152 -15.72 0.59 -31.96
CA LEU A 152 -15.96 0.09 -30.61
C LEU A 152 -16.91 -1.10 -30.65
N ASN A 153 -16.51 -2.20 -30.02
CA ASN A 153 -17.33 -3.39 -29.84
C ASN A 153 -17.88 -3.45 -28.43
N ALA A 154 -19.12 -3.91 -28.31
CA ALA A 154 -19.77 -4.10 -27.03
C ALA A 154 -19.15 -5.30 -26.29
N VAL A 155 -18.85 -5.08 -25.02
CA VAL A 155 -18.39 -6.10 -24.08
C VAL A 155 -19.39 -6.18 -22.95
N ALA A 156 -19.78 -7.40 -22.60
CA ALA A 156 -20.70 -7.66 -21.50
C ALA A 156 -20.06 -7.36 -20.15
N ALA A 157 -20.88 -7.07 -19.14
CA ALA A 157 -20.41 -7.02 -17.77
C ALA A 157 -19.85 -8.38 -17.35
N ASP A 158 -18.87 -8.37 -16.44
CA ASP A 158 -18.21 -9.56 -15.92
C ASP A 158 -17.88 -9.37 -14.44
N TYR A 159 -17.70 -10.48 -13.73
CA TYR A 159 -17.28 -10.46 -12.34
C TYR A 159 -16.27 -11.57 -12.09
N LYS A 160 -15.29 -11.29 -11.23
CA LYS A 160 -14.23 -12.24 -10.90
C LYS A 160 -14.07 -12.34 -9.40
N ALA A 161 -14.00 -13.57 -8.90
CA ALA A 161 -13.50 -13.81 -7.55
C ALA A 161 -12.01 -13.48 -7.53
N VAL A 162 -11.58 -12.67 -6.57
CA VAL A 162 -10.19 -12.24 -6.40
C VAL A 162 -9.75 -12.56 -4.98
N THR A 163 -8.51 -13.00 -4.84
CA THR A 163 -7.84 -13.12 -3.55
C THR A 163 -6.63 -12.19 -3.54
N GLU A 164 -6.64 -11.25 -2.62
CA GLU A 164 -5.51 -10.35 -2.35
C GLU A 164 -4.80 -10.84 -1.07
N SER A 165 -3.50 -10.58 -0.96
CA SER A 165 -2.71 -11.01 0.20
C SER A 165 -1.89 -9.85 0.73
N ILE A 166 -2.03 -9.58 2.03
CA ILE A 166 -1.28 -8.52 2.70
C ILE A 166 -0.51 -9.10 3.89
N ALA A 167 0.75 -8.71 4.02
CA ALA A 167 1.57 -9.13 5.15
C ALA A 167 1.30 -8.24 6.37
N VAL A 168 1.04 -8.85 7.52
CA VAL A 168 0.87 -8.17 8.81
C VAL A 168 2.25 -7.90 9.41
N PRO A 169 2.68 -6.63 9.54
CA PRO A 169 4.01 -6.31 10.05
C PRO A 169 4.14 -6.66 11.54
N ASP A 170 5.29 -7.18 11.95
CA ASP A 170 5.60 -7.38 13.37
C ASP A 170 5.63 -6.01 14.08
N PRO A 171 4.83 -5.81 15.14
CA PRO A 171 4.75 -4.51 15.81
C PRO A 171 6.10 -4.07 16.42
N LYS A 172 7.03 -4.99 16.70
CA LYS A 172 8.39 -4.66 17.16
C LYS A 172 9.19 -3.84 16.15
N MET A 173 8.84 -3.91 14.87
CA MET A 173 9.45 -3.07 13.84
C MET A 173 9.22 -1.57 14.10
N MET A 174 8.23 -1.18 14.90
CA MET A 174 8.05 0.22 15.34
C MET A 174 9.25 0.77 16.11
N SER A 175 10.12 -0.09 16.66
CA SER A 175 11.38 0.36 17.28
C SER A 175 12.35 1.00 16.29
N LEU A 176 12.18 0.74 14.99
CA LEU A 176 12.96 1.34 13.91
C LEU A 176 12.37 2.65 13.39
N ALA A 177 11.21 3.09 13.91
CA ALA A 177 10.56 4.30 13.41
C ALA A 177 11.40 5.57 13.60
N GLY A 178 12.32 5.58 14.58
CA GLY A 178 13.33 6.62 14.75
C GLY A 178 14.32 6.74 13.58
N MET A 179 14.56 5.64 12.86
CA MET A 179 15.45 5.57 11.69
C MET A 179 14.75 5.97 10.37
N GLY A 180 13.42 6.08 10.37
CA GLY A 180 12.62 6.45 9.20
C GLY A 180 12.46 5.37 8.14
N HIS A 181 13.20 4.26 8.21
CA HIS A 181 13.09 3.13 7.30
C HIS A 181 13.31 1.80 8.02
N THR A 182 12.82 0.71 7.42
CA THR A 182 12.99 -0.65 7.92
C THR A 182 14.17 -1.39 7.27
N GLY A 183 14.86 -0.75 6.32
CA GLY A 183 15.82 -1.39 5.41
C GLY A 183 15.16 -1.96 4.14
N ASN A 184 13.84 -2.12 4.15
CA ASN A 184 13.05 -2.32 2.94
C ASN A 184 12.50 -0.96 2.47
N PRO A 185 12.82 -0.49 1.25
CA PRO A 185 12.37 0.81 0.75
C PRO A 185 10.84 0.89 0.55
N LYS A 186 10.14 -0.25 0.50
CA LYS A 186 8.68 -0.32 0.38
C LYS A 186 7.95 -0.22 1.71
N VAL A 187 8.66 -0.26 2.84
CA VAL A 187 8.07 -0.18 4.18
C VAL A 187 8.70 0.98 4.94
N THR A 188 7.90 2.04 5.10
CA THR A 188 8.27 3.26 5.83
C THR A 188 7.35 3.45 7.03
N PHE A 189 7.58 4.52 7.79
CA PHE A 189 6.76 4.90 8.94
C PHE A 189 6.01 6.19 8.65
N SER A 190 4.87 6.39 9.30
CA SER A 190 4.17 7.67 9.31
C SER A 190 4.99 8.76 10.02
N PRO A 191 4.77 10.06 9.72
CA PRO A 191 5.51 11.16 10.36
C PRO A 191 5.41 11.18 11.90
N ASP A 192 4.26 10.76 12.46
CA ASP A 192 4.02 10.64 13.90
C ASP A 192 4.59 9.34 14.52
N LYS A 193 5.21 8.49 13.68
CA LYS A 193 5.81 7.21 14.06
C LYS A 193 4.82 6.26 14.74
N GLN A 194 3.52 6.36 14.44
CA GLN A 194 2.50 5.47 14.98
C GLN A 194 2.06 4.38 13.99
N SER A 195 2.42 4.49 12.71
CA SER A 195 1.95 3.57 11.67
C SER A 195 3.08 3.09 10.76
N PHE A 196 2.89 1.89 10.20
CA PHE A 196 3.64 1.39 9.05
C PHE A 196 2.94 1.82 7.77
N ILE A 197 3.72 2.15 6.73
CA ILE A 197 3.22 2.44 5.40
C ILE A 197 3.91 1.47 4.44
N MET A 198 3.13 0.63 3.77
CA MET A 198 3.60 -0.39 2.84
C MET A 198 3.13 -0.07 1.43
N LYS A 199 4.06 0.17 0.51
CA LYS A 199 3.76 0.35 -0.92
C LYS A 199 3.96 -0.97 -1.67
N MET A 200 2.92 -1.45 -2.32
CA MET A 200 2.91 -2.68 -3.09
C MET A 200 3.09 -2.39 -4.58
N ASP A 201 3.66 -3.33 -5.32
CA ASP A 201 3.94 -3.16 -6.75
C ASP A 201 2.67 -3.17 -7.61
N ASN A 202 1.58 -3.70 -7.08
CA ASN A 202 0.28 -3.77 -7.74
C ASN A 202 -0.55 -2.49 -7.58
N GLY A 203 -0.01 -1.41 -6.99
CA GLY A 203 -0.70 -0.12 -6.86
C GLY A 203 -1.38 0.13 -5.52
N TRP A 204 -1.37 -0.84 -4.61
CA TRP A 204 -1.86 -0.64 -3.24
C TRP A 204 -0.83 0.06 -2.36
N THR A 205 -1.30 1.02 -1.56
CA THR A 205 -0.61 1.53 -0.37
C THR A 205 -1.42 1.11 0.85
N VAL A 206 -0.80 0.38 1.76
CA VAL A 206 -1.45 -0.14 2.98
C VAL A 206 -0.81 0.49 4.20
N VAL A 207 -1.63 1.12 5.03
CA VAL A 207 -1.22 1.75 6.28
C VAL A 207 -1.69 0.89 7.43
N TYR A 208 -0.77 0.49 8.32
CA TYR A 208 -1.09 -0.27 9.53
C TYR A 208 -0.83 0.59 10.76
N THR A 209 -1.86 0.79 11.58
CA THR A 209 -1.75 1.48 12.87
C THR A 209 -1.95 0.48 14.01
N PRO A 210 -0.87 -0.08 14.58
CA PRO A 210 -0.95 -1.02 15.70
C PRO A 210 -1.25 -0.29 17.02
N THR A 211 -2.11 -0.90 17.84
CA THR A 211 -2.39 -0.45 19.21
C THR A 211 -2.38 -1.64 20.17
N VAL A 212 -1.97 -1.41 21.42
CA VAL A 212 -1.97 -2.46 22.44
C VAL A 212 -3.40 -2.69 22.93
N VAL A 213 -3.86 -3.93 22.91
CA VAL A 213 -5.08 -4.34 23.62
C VAL A 213 -4.70 -4.63 25.07
N LYS A 214 -5.37 -3.96 26.02
CA LYS A 214 -5.14 -4.12 27.46
C LYS A 214 -5.92 -5.32 28.02
#